data_AF-A0A7V5U1F9-F1
#
_entry.id   AF-A0A7V5U1F9-F1
#
_cell.length_a   1.000
_cell.length_b   1.000
_cell.length_c   1.000
_cell.angle_alpha   90.00
_cell.angle_beta   90.00
_cell.angle_gamma   90.00
#
_symmetry.space_group_name_H-M   'P 1'
#
loop_
_entity.id
_entity.type
_entity.pdbx_description
1 polymer ?
#
loop_
_entity_poly.entity_id
_entity_poly.type
_entity_poly.pdbx_seq_one_letter_code
_entity_poly.pdbx_strand_id
1 'polypeptide(L)'
;MKLLEKIANRYTFWAALLIYSVFGFYLMPRAMKGSAVTPLDLHFSYSPEIARQTLAQMGAQGRASYVHFSHVLDTPYPLIYTALFVIVILLLVKTLWPGSGRWRWLSLVPLAAMGFDFLENHSIISMIHSWPSVSDRAAQTASLFSSLKWSFVGVNAVIIFVLLI
;
A
#
# COMPACT_ATOMS: atom_id res chain seq x y z
N MET A 1 14.25 18.00 -3.01
CA MET A 1 13.06 18.63 -3.64
C MET A 1 13.26 18.95 -5.13
N LYS A 2 14.29 19.73 -5.52
CA LYS A 2 14.54 20.07 -6.95
C LYS A 2 14.62 18.86 -7.91
N LEU A 3 15.22 17.75 -7.49
CA LEU A 3 15.28 16.51 -8.30
C LEU A 3 13.90 15.90 -8.53
N LEU A 4 13.09 15.77 -7.48
CA LEU A 4 11.74 15.21 -7.57
C LEU A 4 10.85 16.06 -8.51
N GLU A 5 10.99 17.38 -8.48
CA GLU A 5 10.27 18.28 -9.40
C GLU A 5 10.69 18.14 -10.87
N LYS A 6 11.96 17.80 -11.12
CA LYS A 6 12.44 17.53 -12.48
C LYS A 6 11.87 16.20 -13.00
N ILE A 7 11.78 15.21 -12.11
CA ILE A 7 11.19 13.91 -12.41
C ILE A 7 9.67 14.05 -12.62
N ALA A 8 8.97 14.85 -11.82
CA ALA A 8 7.53 15.07 -11.95
C ALA A 8 7.18 15.88 -13.22
N ASN A 9 6.85 15.17 -14.29
CA ASN A 9 6.42 15.71 -15.58
C ASN A 9 5.38 14.79 -16.22
N ARG A 10 4.75 15.22 -17.32
CA ARG A 10 3.68 14.44 -17.98
C ARG A 10 4.11 13.02 -18.40
N TYR A 11 5.38 12.83 -18.79
CA TYR A 11 5.87 11.54 -19.26
C TYR A 11 6.02 10.55 -18.11
N THR A 12 6.59 10.99 -16.99
CA THR A 12 6.71 10.15 -15.78
C THR A 12 5.35 9.89 -15.15
N PHE A 13 4.40 10.82 -15.24
CA PHE A 13 3.02 10.58 -14.86
C PHE A 13 2.38 9.44 -15.66
N TRP A 14 2.41 9.52 -17.00
CA TRP A 14 1.82 8.47 -17.83
C TRP A 14 2.52 7.13 -17.67
N ALA A 15 3.85 7.13 -17.51
CA ALA A 15 4.60 5.91 -17.21
C ALA A 15 4.21 5.31 -15.85
N ALA A 16 4.17 6.12 -14.78
CA ALA A 16 3.77 5.66 -13.46
C ALA A 16 2.31 5.18 -13.42
N LEU A 17 1.40 5.88 -14.11
CA LEU A 17 0.01 5.49 -14.22
C LEU A 17 -0.15 4.17 -14.98
N LEU A 18 0.60 3.97 -16.07
CA LEU A 18 0.60 2.72 -16.82
C LEU A 18 1.12 1.56 -15.96
N ILE A 19 2.26 1.75 -15.28
CA ILE A 19 2.84 0.72 -14.40
C ILE A 19 1.85 0.39 -13.27
N TYR A 20 1.29 1.40 -12.61
CA TYR A 20 0.27 1.20 -11.59
C TYR A 20 -0.94 0.45 -12.12
N SER A 21 -1.43 0.81 -13.31
CA SER A 21 -2.61 0.17 -13.91
C SER A 21 -2.35 -1.28 -14.28
N VAL A 22 -1.19 -1.58 -14.86
CA VAL A 22 -0.78 -2.97 -15.16
C VAL A 22 -0.63 -3.76 -13.86
N PHE A 23 -0.04 -3.17 -12.83
CA PHE A 23 0.15 -3.87 -11.57
C PHE A 23 -1.19 -4.13 -10.85
N GLY A 24 -1.95 -3.06 -10.60
CA GLY A 24 -3.18 -3.10 -9.81
C GLY A 24 -4.36 -3.74 -10.52
N PHE A 25 -4.54 -3.54 -11.83
CA PHE A 25 -5.70 -4.07 -12.56
C PHE A 25 -5.42 -5.36 -13.34
N TYR A 26 -4.15 -5.73 -13.54
CA TYR A 26 -3.81 -6.94 -14.30
C TYR A 26 -3.01 -7.97 -13.50
N LEU A 27 -1.91 -7.58 -12.84
CA LEU A 27 -1.08 -8.53 -12.09
C LEU A 27 -1.74 -8.97 -10.77
N MET A 28 -2.15 -8.02 -9.92
CA MET A 28 -2.74 -8.31 -8.61
C MET A 28 -3.99 -9.20 -8.70
N PRO A 29 -5.01 -8.90 -9.54
CA PRO A 29 -6.21 -9.72 -9.58
C PRO A 29 -5.97 -11.14 -10.09
N ARG A 30 -4.96 -11.32 -10.96
CA ARG A 30 -4.58 -12.64 -11.47
C ARG A 30 -3.84 -13.46 -10.44
N ALA A 31 -2.96 -12.83 -9.66
CA ALA A 31 -2.25 -13.51 -8.59
C ALA A 31 -3.17 -13.95 -7.45
N MET A 32 -4.25 -13.19 -7.22
CA MET A 32 -5.26 -13.54 -6.22
C MET A 32 -6.35 -14.48 -6.75
N LYS A 33 -6.37 -14.78 -8.05
CA LYS A 33 -7.42 -15.59 -8.69
C LYS A 33 -7.43 -17.00 -8.09
N GLY A 34 -8.58 -17.38 -7.52
CA GLY A 34 -8.77 -18.68 -6.88
C GLY A 34 -8.59 -18.70 -5.36
N SER A 35 -8.17 -17.58 -4.74
CA SER A 35 -8.28 -17.44 -3.28
C SER A 35 -9.75 -17.15 -2.91
N ALA A 36 -10.37 -18.05 -2.15
CA ALA A 36 -11.70 -17.82 -1.57
C ALA A 36 -11.64 -16.98 -0.28
N VAL A 37 -10.43 -16.75 0.25
CA VAL A 37 -10.19 -16.04 1.50
C VAL A 37 -9.69 -14.63 1.19
N THR A 38 -10.34 -13.62 1.76
CA THR A 38 -9.90 -12.23 1.67
C THR A 38 -8.58 -12.06 2.45
N PRO A 39 -7.51 -11.56 1.82
CA PRO A 39 -6.26 -11.19 2.48
C PRO A 39 -6.46 -10.19 3.63
N LEU A 40 -5.74 -10.37 4.74
CA LEU A 40 -5.85 -9.50 5.93
C LEU A 40 -5.52 -8.03 5.64
N ASP A 41 -4.57 -7.79 4.74
CA ASP A 41 -4.10 -6.48 4.28
C ASP A 41 -5.14 -5.67 3.50
N LEU A 42 -6.21 -6.31 3.02
CA LEU A 42 -7.36 -5.62 2.42
C LEU A 42 -8.39 -5.15 3.44
N HIS A 43 -8.28 -5.58 4.70
CA HIS A 43 -9.12 -5.07 5.78
C HIS A 43 -8.55 -3.74 6.28
N PHE A 44 -9.44 -2.80 6.62
CA PHE A 44 -9.01 -1.59 7.30
C PHE A 44 -8.47 -1.90 8.71
N SER A 45 -9.10 -2.84 9.42
CA SER A 45 -8.75 -3.28 10.78
C SER A 45 -9.38 -4.65 11.05
N TYR A 46 -8.84 -5.43 12.00
CA TYR A 46 -9.35 -6.74 12.38
C TYR A 46 -8.95 -7.14 13.81
N SER A 47 -9.73 -8.03 14.42
CA SER A 47 -9.41 -8.61 15.73
C SER A 47 -8.42 -9.78 15.60
N PRO A 48 -7.73 -10.16 16.70
CA PRO A 48 -6.90 -11.37 16.71
C PRO A 48 -7.64 -12.65 16.33
N GLU A 49 -8.92 -12.73 16.68
CA GLU A 49 -9.78 -13.85 16.34
C GLU A 49 -10.00 -13.92 14.81
N ILE A 50 -10.31 -12.79 14.18
CA ILE A 50 -10.43 -12.71 12.71
C ILE A 50 -9.10 -13.09 12.05
N ALA A 51 -7.96 -12.58 12.55
CA ALA A 51 -6.65 -12.94 12.01
C ALA A 51 -6.40 -14.44 12.05
N ARG A 52 -6.65 -15.10 13.20
CA ARG A 52 -6.49 -16.54 13.35
C ARG A 52 -7.46 -17.33 12.46
N GLN A 53 -8.72 -16.90 12.35
CA GLN A 53 -9.72 -17.53 11.50
C GLN A 53 -9.33 -17.45 10.01
N THR A 54 -8.91 -16.27 9.54
CA THR A 54 -8.44 -16.08 8.17
C THR A 54 -7.23 -16.98 7.86
N LEU A 55 -6.22 -17.00 8.74
CA LEU A 55 -5.04 -17.85 8.57
C LEU A 55 -5.37 -19.36 8.64
N ALA A 56 -6.37 -19.76 9.43
CA ALA A 56 -6.88 -21.13 9.45
C ALA A 56 -7.54 -21.50 8.12
N GLN A 57 -8.44 -20.64 7.61
CA GLN A 57 -9.18 -20.84 6.37
C GLN A 57 -8.27 -20.94 5.14
N MET A 58 -7.14 -20.22 5.13
CA MET A 58 -6.13 -20.33 4.07
C MET A 58 -5.53 -21.75 3.96
N GLY A 59 -5.50 -22.51 5.06
CA GLY A 59 -4.80 -23.80 5.11
C GLY A 59 -3.29 -23.66 4.89
N ALA A 60 -2.58 -24.79 4.89
CA ALA A 60 -1.11 -24.80 4.74
C ALA A 60 -0.67 -24.25 3.37
N GLN A 61 -1.35 -24.67 2.30
CA GLN A 61 -1.03 -24.24 0.94
C GLN A 61 -1.34 -22.76 0.73
N GLY A 62 -2.48 -22.26 1.20
CA GLY A 62 -2.84 -20.85 1.05
C GLY A 62 -1.89 -19.92 1.81
N ARG A 63 -1.46 -20.30 3.01
CA ARG A 63 -0.44 -19.54 3.76
C ARG A 63 0.91 -19.49 3.04
N ALA A 64 1.36 -20.61 2.45
CA ALA A 64 2.61 -20.63 1.67
C ALA A 64 2.50 -19.77 0.40
N SER A 65 1.38 -19.86 -0.32
CA SER A 65 1.09 -19.00 -1.48
C SER A 65 1.01 -17.53 -1.11
N TYR A 66 0.43 -17.20 0.06
CA TYR A 66 0.35 -15.83 0.57
C TYR A 66 1.75 -15.26 0.80
N VAL A 67 2.63 -15.97 1.50
CA VAL A 67 4.02 -15.50 1.73
C VAL A 67 4.75 -15.25 0.41
N HIS A 68 4.60 -16.16 -0.56
CA HIS A 68 5.19 -15.98 -1.88
C HIS A 68 4.62 -14.75 -2.60
N PHE A 69 3.30 -14.59 -2.61
CA PHE A 69 2.61 -13.42 -3.17
C PHE A 69 3.08 -12.13 -2.51
N SER A 70 3.15 -12.09 -1.18
CA SER A 70 3.55 -10.91 -0.43
C SER A 70 4.97 -10.47 -0.76
N HIS A 71 5.90 -11.41 -0.97
CA HIS A 71 7.27 -11.07 -1.36
C HIS A 71 7.40 -10.62 -2.82
N VAL A 72 6.68 -11.25 -3.74
CA VAL A 72 6.89 -11.06 -5.18
C VAL A 72 6.07 -9.91 -5.74
N LEU A 73 4.84 -9.74 -5.27
CA LEU A 73 3.89 -8.77 -5.81
C LEU A 73 3.50 -7.69 -4.80
N ASP A 74 3.16 -8.09 -3.59
CA ASP A 74 2.65 -7.12 -2.63
C ASP A 74 3.74 -6.15 -2.17
N THR A 75 4.94 -6.64 -1.82
CA THR A 75 6.05 -5.79 -1.37
C THR A 75 6.52 -4.77 -2.44
N PRO A 76 6.58 -5.09 -3.75
CA PRO A 76 6.84 -4.07 -4.76
C PRO A 76 5.72 -3.05 -4.97
N TYR A 77 4.45 -3.41 -4.68
CA TYR A 77 3.30 -2.58 -5.01
C TYR A 77 3.29 -1.19 -4.32
N PRO A 78 3.70 -1.07 -3.04
CA PRO A 78 3.85 0.21 -2.38
C PRO A 78 4.80 1.18 -3.04
N LEU A 79 5.89 0.70 -3.64
CA LEU A 79 6.81 1.55 -4.40
C LEU A 79 6.09 2.15 -5.62
N ILE A 80 5.26 1.37 -6.28
CA ILE A 80 4.53 1.75 -7.50
C ILE A 80 3.48 2.79 -7.18
N TYR A 81 2.57 2.53 -6.23
CA TYR A 81 1.53 3.50 -5.90
C TYR A 81 2.13 4.77 -5.27
N THR A 82 3.22 4.64 -4.50
CA THR A 82 3.90 5.79 -3.88
C THR A 82 4.52 6.68 -4.94
N ALA A 83 5.21 6.11 -5.92
CA ALA A 83 5.77 6.87 -7.04
C ALA A 83 4.66 7.64 -7.78
N LEU A 84 3.51 6.99 -8.04
CA LEU A 84 2.37 7.64 -8.67
C LEU A 84 1.84 8.82 -7.83
N PHE A 85 1.57 8.63 -6.53
CA PHE A 85 1.08 9.70 -5.68
C PHE A 85 2.07 10.87 -5.56
N VAL A 86 3.37 10.58 -5.39
CA VAL A 86 4.43 11.61 -5.35
C VAL A 86 4.40 12.46 -6.62
N ILE A 87 4.36 11.80 -7.79
CA ILE A 87 4.35 12.49 -9.10
C ILE A 87 3.08 13.32 -9.26
N VAL A 88 1.90 12.78 -8.94
CA VAL A 88 0.62 13.49 -9.03
C VAL A 88 0.62 14.73 -8.15
N ILE A 89 0.98 14.60 -6.87
CA ILE A 89 1.01 15.72 -5.93
C ILE A 89 1.97 16.81 -6.42
N LEU A 90 3.19 16.45 -6.85
CA LEU A 90 4.15 17.42 -7.37
C LEU A 90 3.68 18.12 -8.65
N LEU A 91 3.03 17.40 -9.56
CA LEU A 91 2.47 17.98 -10.78
C LEU A 91 1.35 18.96 -10.49
N LEU A 92 0.44 18.62 -9.57
CA LEU A 92 -0.66 19.50 -9.17
C LEU A 92 -0.13 20.78 -8.51
N VAL A 93 0.79 20.65 -7.54
CA VAL A 93 1.41 21.81 -6.89
C VAL A 93 2.15 22.68 -7.91
N LYS A 94 2.89 22.08 -8.84
CA LYS A 94 3.65 22.82 -9.87
C LYS A 94 2.74 23.57 -10.85
N THR A 95 1.60 22.98 -11.20
CA THR A 95 0.73 23.47 -12.28
C THR A 95 -0.35 24.42 -11.77
N LEU A 96 -0.99 24.08 -10.66
CA LEU A 96 -2.14 24.81 -10.13
C LEU A 96 -1.75 25.80 -9.02
N TRP A 97 -0.62 25.57 -8.36
CA TRP A 97 -0.16 26.38 -7.22
C TRP A 97 1.25 26.96 -7.42
N PRO A 98 1.53 27.65 -8.55
CA PRO A 98 2.85 28.20 -8.81
C PRO A 98 3.24 29.20 -7.70
N GLY A 99 4.44 29.04 -7.13
CA GLY A 99 4.94 29.86 -6.02
C GLY A 99 4.71 29.28 -4.62
N SER A 100 3.84 28.28 -4.46
CA SER A 100 3.58 27.60 -3.18
C SER A 100 4.64 26.54 -2.86
N GLY A 101 5.90 26.96 -2.71
CA GLY A 101 7.04 26.07 -2.49
C GLY A 101 6.88 25.11 -1.29
N ARG A 102 6.16 25.54 -0.25
CA ARG A 102 5.88 24.72 0.94
C ARG A 102 4.92 23.55 0.69
N TRP A 103 4.03 23.65 -0.30
CA TRP A 103 3.04 22.61 -0.60
C TRP A 103 3.68 21.38 -1.25
N ARG A 104 4.90 21.54 -1.79
CA ARG A 104 5.69 20.43 -2.36
C ARG A 104 6.04 19.37 -1.33
N TRP A 105 6.12 19.73 -0.04
CA TRP A 105 6.38 18.77 1.04
C TRP A 105 5.23 17.78 1.25
N LEU A 106 4.02 18.08 0.78
CA LEU A 106 2.90 17.13 0.78
C LEU A 106 3.21 15.88 -0.05
N SER A 107 4.12 15.98 -1.03
CA SER A 107 4.58 14.82 -1.80
C SER A 107 5.38 13.80 -0.99
N LEU A 108 5.73 14.08 0.26
CA LEU A 108 6.37 13.11 1.16
C LEU A 108 5.37 12.27 1.95
N VAL A 109 4.11 12.69 2.04
CA VAL A 109 3.05 11.95 2.75
C VAL A 109 2.83 10.52 2.19
N PRO A 110 2.92 10.27 0.86
CA PRO A 110 2.87 8.91 0.32
C PRO A 110 3.90 7.94 0.93
N LEU A 111 5.06 8.44 1.36
CA LEU A 111 6.12 7.60 1.95
C LEU A 111 5.70 6.99 3.29
N ALA A 112 4.81 7.65 4.04
CA ALA A 112 4.28 7.10 5.28
C ALA A 112 3.33 5.93 5.02
N ALA A 113 2.44 6.04 4.01
CA ALA A 113 1.60 4.92 3.59
C ALA A 113 2.47 3.71 3.18
N MET A 114 3.50 3.94 2.38
CA MET A 114 4.47 2.92 1.97
C MET A 114 5.15 2.25 3.16
N GLY A 115 5.60 3.03 4.15
CA GLY A 115 6.25 2.50 5.34
C GLY A 115 5.32 1.60 6.16
N PHE A 116 4.06 2.00 6.34
CA PHE A 116 3.09 1.19 7.06
C PHE A 116 2.68 -0.08 6.31
N ASP A 117 2.62 -0.02 4.98
CA ASP A 117 2.37 -1.19 4.14
C ASP A 117 3.50 -2.24 4.29
N PHE A 118 4.76 -1.82 4.25
CA PHE A 118 5.87 -2.75 4.52
C PHE A 118 5.85 -3.35 5.92
N LEU A 119 5.50 -2.55 6.93
CA LEU A 119 5.39 -3.02 8.31
C LEU A 119 4.23 -4.00 8.50
N GLU A 120 3.09 -3.73 7.86
CA GLU A 120 1.94 -4.64 7.81
C GLU A 120 2.31 -5.97 7.15
N ASN A 121 2.87 -5.93 5.94
CA ASN A 121 3.26 -7.13 5.19
C ASN A 121 4.24 -8.00 5.98
N HIS A 122 5.24 -7.36 6.60
CA HIS A 122 6.16 -8.06 7.49
C HIS A 122 5.45 -8.70 8.70
N SER A 123 4.50 -7.98 9.31
CA SER A 123 3.74 -8.48 10.47
C SER A 123 2.86 -9.67 10.11
N ILE A 124 2.19 -9.64 8.95
CA ILE A 124 1.35 -10.75 8.47
C ILE A 124 2.20 -11.98 8.14
N ILE A 125 3.33 -11.80 7.46
CA ILE A 125 4.27 -12.91 7.19
C ILE A 125 4.79 -13.52 8.49
N SER A 126 5.12 -12.71 9.49
CA SER A 126 5.52 -13.18 10.83
C SER A 126 4.42 -13.98 11.54
N MET A 127 3.16 -13.55 11.43
CA MET A 127 2.00 -14.34 11.91
C MET A 127 1.89 -15.68 11.19
N ILE A 128 2.08 -15.71 9.87
CA ILE A 128 2.04 -16.96 9.10
C ILE A 128 3.15 -17.92 9.54
N HIS A 129 4.37 -17.43 9.77
CA HIS A 129 5.49 -18.26 10.24
C HIS A 129 5.33 -18.76 11.68
N SER A 130 4.55 -18.07 12.51
CA SER A 130 4.24 -18.49 13.88
C SER A 130 3.00 -19.37 13.99
N TRP A 131 2.31 -19.66 12.88
CA TRP A 131 1.12 -20.51 12.86
C TRP A 131 1.40 -21.92 13.41
N PRO A 132 0.53 -22.50 14.29
CA PRO A 132 -0.78 -22.00 14.75
C PRO A 132 -0.73 -21.10 16.00
N SER A 133 0.45 -20.77 16.52
CA SER A 133 0.65 -20.05 17.78
C SER A 133 0.69 -18.52 17.62
N VAL A 134 -0.22 -17.96 16.82
CA VAL A 134 -0.33 -16.51 16.59
C VAL A 134 -0.82 -15.82 17.87
N SER A 135 0.01 -14.94 18.43
CA SER A 135 -0.35 -14.16 19.62
C SER A 135 -1.28 -13.00 19.29
N ASP A 136 -2.11 -12.60 20.26
CA ASP A 136 -3.01 -11.45 20.12
C ASP A 136 -2.25 -10.14 19.83
N ARG A 137 -1.07 -9.97 20.46
CA ARG A 137 -0.21 -8.81 20.22
C ARG A 137 0.26 -8.74 18.76
N ALA A 138 0.69 -9.85 18.18
CA ALA A 138 1.13 -9.88 16.79
C ALA A 138 -0.02 -9.49 15.83
N ALA A 139 -1.23 -10.01 16.06
CA ALA A 139 -2.39 -9.67 15.26
C ALA A 139 -2.84 -8.21 15.43
N GLN A 140 -2.80 -7.67 16.66
CA GLN A 140 -3.10 -6.27 16.93
C GLN A 140 -2.08 -5.33 16.27
N THR A 141 -0.79 -5.68 16.30
CA THR A 141 0.27 -4.91 15.62
C THR A 141 0.07 -4.92 14.11
N ALA A 142 -0.20 -6.07 13.50
CA ALA A 142 -0.49 -6.17 12.07
C ALA A 142 -1.72 -5.33 11.69
N SER A 143 -2.82 -5.46 12.45
CA SER A 143 -4.04 -4.67 12.24
C SER A 143 -3.82 -3.16 12.42
N LEU A 144 -2.97 -2.74 13.36
CA LEU A 144 -2.64 -1.33 13.55
C LEU A 144 -1.93 -0.78 12.31
N PHE A 145 -0.96 -1.52 11.76
CA PHE A 145 -0.28 -1.12 10.53
C PHE A 145 -1.22 -1.11 9.33
N SER A 146 -2.17 -2.06 9.22
CA SER A 146 -3.23 -2.01 8.21
C SER A 146 -4.04 -0.72 8.30
N SER A 147 -4.50 -0.35 9.50
CA SER A 147 -5.28 0.88 9.70
C SER A 147 -4.47 2.14 9.39
N LEU A 148 -3.20 2.19 9.79
CA LEU A 148 -2.31 3.32 9.50
C LEU A 148 -2.03 3.45 8.01
N LYS A 149 -1.73 2.34 7.32
CA LYS A 149 -1.58 2.30 5.85
C LYS A 149 -2.81 2.91 5.18
N TRP A 150 -4.00 2.37 5.43
CA TRP A 150 -5.22 2.83 4.79
C TRP A 150 -5.58 4.27 5.15
N SER A 151 -5.32 4.69 6.39
CA SER A 151 -5.49 6.09 6.80
C SER A 151 -4.60 7.03 5.99
N PHE A 152 -3.33 6.70 5.82
CA PHE A 152 -2.41 7.52 5.02
C PHE A 152 -2.72 7.45 3.52
N VAL A 153 -3.20 6.34 2.99
CA VAL A 153 -3.75 6.28 1.61
C VAL A 153 -4.92 7.26 1.48
N GLY A 154 -5.84 7.28 2.44
CA GLY A 154 -6.96 8.24 2.49
C GLY A 154 -6.49 9.69 2.56
N VAL A 155 -5.48 9.99 3.41
CA VAL A 155 -4.88 11.33 3.49
C VAL A 155 -4.28 11.76 2.14
N ASN A 156 -3.61 10.86 1.41
CA ASN A 156 -3.10 11.16 0.07
C ASN A 156 -4.22 11.49 -0.92
N ALA A 157 -5.34 10.76 -0.88
CA ALA A 157 -6.51 11.07 -1.69
C ALA A 157 -7.10 12.46 -1.36
N VAL A 158 -7.22 12.79 -0.07
CA VAL A 158 -7.68 14.11 0.38
C VAL A 158 -6.73 15.23 -0.07
N ILE A 159 -5.41 15.04 0.05
CA ILE A 159 -4.41 16.00 -0.45
C ILE A 159 -4.61 16.26 -1.94
N ILE A 160 -4.71 15.19 -2.74
CA ILE A 160 -4.91 15.31 -4.19
C ILE A 160 -6.21 16.07 -4.50
N PHE A 161 -7.29 15.73 -3.81
CA PHE A 161 -8.58 16.40 -3.98
C PHE A 161 -8.51 17.90 -3.64
N VAL A 162 -7.90 18.26 -2.51
CA VAL A 162 -7.72 19.66 -2.10
C VAL A 162 -6.84 20.44 -3.08
N LEU A 163 -5.82 19.81 -3.66
CA LEU A 163 -4.95 20.46 -4.65
C LEU A 163 -5.65 20.73 -6.00
N LEU A 164 -6.76 20.02 -6.29
CA LEU A 164 -7.52 20.14 -7.54
C LEU A 164 -8.58 21.25 -7.53
N ILE A 165 -8.95 21.75 -6.35
CA ILE A 165 -9.95 22.82 -6.15
C ILE A 165 -9.23 24.16 -6.01
#